data_AF-A0A9N9JHL7-F1
#
_entry.id   AF-A0A9N9JHL7-F1
#
_cell.length_a   1.000
_cell.length_b   1.000
_cell.length_c   1.000
_cell.angle_alpha   90.00
_cell.angle_beta   90.00
_cell.angle_gamma   90.00
#
_symmetry.space_group_name_H-M   'P 1'
#
loop_
_entity.id
_entity.type
_entity.pdbx_description
1 polymer ?
#
loop_
_entity_poly.entity_id
_entity_poly.type
_entity_poly.pdbx_seq_one_letter_code
_entity_poly.pdbx_strand_id
1 'polypeptide(L)'
;STSNQNFPSFPDAAYTEFMELISKYHLSDLAGNAVLKWFNKHHLREDVILPKNITQGCEFVNSIYVKHLLYLRIKILKYESEEYYLYHRPVFDAIKELLFNADILKYCQWEFSAEYITNDNGQYECIYGEQWTGLWWK
;
A
#
# COMPACT_ATOMS: atom_id res chain seq x y z
N SER A 1 -11.91 -2.73 -24.08
CA SER A 1 -12.56 -3.73 -23.22
C SER A 1 -11.97 -3.65 -21.82
N THR A 2 -12.67 -3.02 -20.89
CA THR A 2 -12.31 -2.99 -19.46
C THR A 2 -12.52 -4.39 -18.90
N SER A 3 -11.45 -5.12 -18.60
CA SER A 3 -11.58 -6.37 -17.86
C SER A 3 -12.11 -6.05 -16.46
N ASN A 4 -13.30 -6.56 -16.14
CA ASN A 4 -13.76 -6.66 -14.76
C ASN A 4 -12.82 -7.64 -14.05
N GLN A 5 -11.72 -7.12 -13.51
CA GLN A 5 -10.91 -7.82 -12.53
C GLN A 5 -11.77 -7.93 -11.27
N ASN A 6 -12.43 -9.07 -11.09
CA ASN A 6 -13.13 -9.41 -9.85
C ASN A 6 -12.07 -9.59 -8.77
N PHE A 7 -11.80 -8.53 -8.02
CA PHE A 7 -10.94 -8.61 -6.85
C PHE A 7 -11.58 -9.54 -5.81
N PRO A 8 -10.78 -10.36 -5.10
CA PRO A 8 -11.29 -11.13 -3.97
C PRO A 8 -11.96 -10.15 -3.01
N SER A 9 -13.20 -10.42 -2.60
CA SER A 9 -13.87 -9.67 -1.53
C SER A 9 -13.78 -10.49 -0.25
N PHE A 10 -13.84 -9.81 0.90
CA PHE A 10 -13.82 -10.51 2.19
C PHE A 10 -14.93 -11.56 2.27
N PRO A 11 -14.65 -12.75 2.82
CA PRO A 11 -15.65 -13.83 2.86
C PRO A 11 -16.83 -13.51 3.77
N ASP A 12 -16.58 -12.77 4.85
CA ASP A 12 -17.56 -12.43 5.88
C ASP A 12 -17.09 -11.22 6.73
N ALA A 13 -18.02 -10.53 7.40
CA ALA A 13 -17.72 -9.40 8.29
C ALA A 13 -16.80 -9.78 9.46
N ALA A 14 -17.00 -10.95 10.08
CA ALA A 14 -16.16 -11.42 11.18
C ALA A 14 -14.71 -11.66 10.74
N TYR A 15 -14.50 -12.08 9.48
CA TYR A 15 -13.16 -12.20 8.90
C TYR A 15 -12.49 -10.82 8.82
N THR A 16 -13.21 -9.82 8.30
CA THR A 16 -12.70 -8.45 8.17
C THR A 16 -12.35 -7.86 9.53
N GLU A 17 -13.28 -7.90 10.50
CA GLU A 17 -13.08 -7.37 11.85
C GLU A 17 -11.92 -8.08 12.57
N PHE A 18 -11.78 -9.39 12.38
CA PHE A 18 -10.67 -10.14 12.95
C PHE A 18 -9.32 -9.67 12.37
N MET A 19 -9.20 -9.56 11.04
CA MET A 19 -7.96 -9.09 10.40
C MET A 19 -7.65 -7.63 10.75
N GLU A 20 -8.67 -6.77 10.88
CA GLU A 20 -8.51 -5.41 11.39
C GLU A 20 -7.97 -5.39 12.81
N LEU A 21 -8.46 -6.27 13.70
CA LEU A 21 -7.98 -6.38 15.07
C LEU A 21 -6.52 -6.81 15.12
N ILE A 22 -6.11 -7.81 14.32
CA ILE A 22 -4.70 -8.23 14.23
C ILE A 22 -3.82 -7.06 13.78
N SER A 23 -4.24 -6.34 12.74
CA SER A 23 -3.49 -5.22 12.16
C SER A 23 -3.39 -4.03 13.13
N LYS A 24 -4.52 -3.62 13.71
CA LYS A 24 -4.64 -2.46 14.61
C LYS A 24 -3.77 -2.56 15.86
N TYR A 25 -3.62 -3.76 16.40
CA TYR A 25 -2.84 -3.99 17.62
C TYR A 25 -1.48 -4.67 17.35
N HIS A 26 -1.09 -4.79 16.08
CA HIS A 26 0.16 -5.40 15.66
C HIS A 26 0.42 -6.76 16.33
N LEU A 27 -0.62 -7.59 16.41
CA LEU A 27 -0.50 -8.91 17.02
C LEU A 27 0.43 -9.77 16.17
N SER A 28 1.45 -10.36 16.81
CA SER A 28 2.33 -11.30 16.14
C SER A 28 1.56 -12.52 15.66
N ASP A 29 2.08 -13.22 14.64
CA ASP A 29 1.46 -14.46 14.14
C ASP A 29 1.21 -15.47 15.26
N LEU A 30 2.13 -15.60 16.22
CA LEU A 30 1.96 -16.45 17.39
C LEU A 30 0.80 -16.01 18.27
N ALA A 31 0.72 -14.72 18.61
CA ALA A 31 -0.33 -14.18 19.46
C ALA A 31 -1.70 -14.26 18.76
N GLY A 32 -1.80 -13.85 17.50
CA GLY A 32 -3.02 -13.91 16.73
C GLY A 32 -3.51 -15.35 16.50
N ASN A 33 -2.60 -16.31 16.25
CA ASN A 33 -2.96 -17.72 16.16
C ASN A 33 -3.44 -18.29 17.50
N ALA A 34 -2.89 -17.84 18.62
CA ALA A 34 -3.36 -18.24 19.94
C ALA A 34 -4.78 -17.72 20.22
N VAL A 35 -5.06 -16.45 19.88
CA VAL A 35 -6.40 -15.85 19.98
C VAL A 35 -7.40 -16.59 19.08
N LEU A 36 -7.03 -16.82 17.82
CA LEU A 36 -7.85 -17.56 16.85
C LEU A 36 -8.17 -18.97 17.35
N LYS A 37 -7.17 -19.69 17.88
CA LYS A 37 -7.35 -21.03 18.46
C LYS A 37 -8.26 -21.02 19.68
N TRP A 38 -8.09 -20.04 20.57
CA TRP A 38 -8.96 -19.85 21.72
C TRP A 38 -10.41 -19.59 21.29
N PHE A 39 -10.61 -18.69 20.32
CA PHE A 39 -11.92 -18.35 19.78
C PHE A 39 -12.59 -19.56 19.11
N ASN A 40 -11.86 -20.26 18.24
CA ASN A 40 -12.35 -21.46 17.55
C ASN A 40 -12.77 -22.57 18.52
N LYS A 41 -12.14 -22.66 19.69
CA LYS A 41 -12.46 -23.67 20.70
C LYS A 41 -13.73 -23.34 21.50
N HIS A 42 -14.01 -22.06 21.73
CA HIS A 42 -14.99 -21.65 22.74
C HIS A 42 -16.20 -20.90 22.17
N HIS A 43 -16.08 -20.26 21.00
CA HIS A 43 -17.06 -19.27 20.55
C HIS A 43 -17.34 -19.26 19.05
N LEU A 44 -16.81 -20.20 18.26
CA LEU A 44 -17.10 -20.23 16.82
C LEU A 44 -18.53 -20.70 16.55
N ARG A 45 -19.33 -19.84 15.94
CA ARG A 45 -20.59 -20.25 15.31
C ARG A 45 -20.29 -20.88 13.95
N GLU A 46 -21.06 -21.89 13.55
CA GLU A 46 -20.84 -22.64 12.30
C GLU A 46 -20.92 -21.76 11.04
N ASP A 47 -21.60 -20.61 11.11
CA ASP A 47 -21.77 -19.67 10.00
C ASP A 47 -20.61 -18.66 9.85
N VAL A 48 -19.70 -18.59 10.81
CA VAL A 48 -18.60 -17.62 10.82
C VAL A 48 -17.38 -18.17 10.10
N ILE A 49 -16.91 -17.45 9.08
CA ILE A 49 -15.70 -17.79 8.31
C ILE A 49 -14.52 -17.01 8.88
N LEU A 50 -13.51 -17.71 9.39
CA LEU A 50 -12.25 -17.12 9.86
C LEU A 50 -11.06 -17.66 9.06
N PRO A 51 -9.93 -16.92 9.02
CA PRO A 51 -8.71 -17.45 8.42
C PRO A 51 -8.24 -18.67 9.20
N LYS A 52 -7.60 -19.62 8.51
CA LYS A 52 -7.05 -20.83 9.14
C LYS A 52 -5.94 -20.51 10.14
N ASN A 53 -5.13 -19.49 9.83
CA ASN A 53 -4.08 -18.91 10.65
C ASN A 53 -3.80 -17.48 10.19
N ILE A 54 -3.06 -16.72 10.97
CA ILE A 54 -2.76 -15.31 10.68
C ILE A 54 -2.04 -15.15 9.35
N THR A 55 -1.06 -16.00 9.04
CA THR A 55 -0.30 -15.93 7.80
C THR A 55 -1.21 -16.02 6.57
N GLN A 56 -2.12 -17.00 6.54
CA GLN A 56 -3.10 -17.14 5.44
C GLN A 56 -4.11 -15.99 5.41
N GLY A 57 -4.50 -15.46 6.58
CA GLY A 57 -5.34 -14.27 6.66
C GLY A 57 -4.67 -13.06 6.00
N CYS A 58 -3.41 -12.83 6.33
CA CYS A 58 -2.60 -11.75 5.76
C CYS A 58 -2.36 -11.95 4.27
N GLU A 59 -2.04 -13.17 3.83
CA GLU A 59 -1.92 -13.51 2.40
C GLU A 59 -3.20 -13.19 1.64
N PHE A 60 -4.36 -13.55 2.20
CA PHE A 60 -5.65 -13.23 1.62
C PHE A 60 -5.91 -11.72 1.55
N VAL A 61 -5.70 -10.98 2.63
CA VAL A 61 -5.84 -9.51 2.65
C VAL A 61 -4.93 -8.86 1.61
N ASN A 62 -3.69 -9.31 1.50
CA ASN A 62 -2.75 -8.84 0.48
C ASN A 62 -3.22 -9.20 -0.95
N SER A 63 -3.93 -10.32 -1.11
CA SER A 63 -4.50 -10.75 -2.39
C SER A 63 -5.74 -9.97 -2.84
N ILE A 64 -6.47 -9.34 -1.91
CA ILE A 64 -7.68 -8.53 -2.21
C ILE A 64 -7.37 -7.33 -3.13
N TYR A 65 -6.11 -6.97 -3.27
CA TYR A 65 -5.60 -6.10 -4.33
C TYR A 65 -6.34 -4.76 -4.52
N VAL A 66 -5.86 -3.72 -3.84
CA VAL A 66 -6.09 -2.34 -4.28
C VAL A 66 -5.31 -2.13 -5.57
N LYS A 67 -5.97 -1.69 -6.66
CA LYS A 67 -5.38 -1.43 -8.00
C LYS A 67 -4.08 -0.61 -8.03
N HIS A 68 -3.67 -0.03 -6.91
CA HIS A 68 -2.56 0.90 -6.79
C HIS A 68 -1.40 0.40 -5.90
N LEU A 69 -1.53 -0.75 -5.23
CA LEU A 69 -0.50 -1.27 -4.32
C LEU A 69 0.63 -2.06 -5.00
N LEU A 70 0.69 -2.15 -6.34
CA LEU A 70 1.67 -2.94 -7.11
C LEU A 70 3.10 -2.45 -6.87
N TYR A 71 3.83 -3.16 -6.00
CA TYR A 71 5.28 -3.19 -6.08
C TYR A 71 5.67 -4.01 -7.30
N LEU A 72 6.31 -3.36 -8.26
CA LEU A 72 6.97 -3.98 -9.39
C LEU A 72 8.23 -4.69 -8.88
N ARG A 73 8.42 -5.92 -9.35
CA ARG A 73 9.61 -6.73 -9.06
C ARG A 73 10.45 -6.79 -10.32
N ILE A 74 11.67 -6.27 -10.24
CA ILE A 74 12.67 -6.38 -11.31
C ILE A 74 13.89 -7.14 -10.79
N LYS A 75 14.39 -8.08 -11.57
CA LYS A 75 15.65 -8.78 -11.26
C LYS A 75 16.80 -7.81 -11.49
N ILE A 76 17.57 -7.52 -10.44
CA ILE A 76 18.72 -6.60 -10.52
C ILE A 76 19.96 -7.34 -11.00
N LEU A 77 20.24 -8.49 -10.36
CA LEU A 77 21.44 -9.27 -10.65
C LEU A 77 21.27 -10.72 -10.21
N LYS A 78 22.18 -11.57 -10.68
CA LYS A 78 22.40 -12.92 -10.17
C LYS A 78 23.83 -12.98 -9.65
N TYR A 79 24.00 -13.40 -8.41
CA TYR A 79 25.32 -13.63 -7.83
C TYR A 79 25.35 -15.07 -7.32
N GLU A 80 26.36 -15.82 -7.77
CA GLU A 80 26.41 -17.28 -7.66
C GLU A 80 25.15 -17.94 -8.25
N SER A 81 24.38 -18.64 -7.41
CA SER A 81 23.12 -19.29 -7.76
C SER A 81 21.89 -18.52 -7.30
N GLU A 82 22.07 -17.41 -6.58
CA GLU A 82 20.99 -16.62 -6.00
C GLU A 82 20.61 -15.43 -6.88
N GLU A 83 19.31 -15.19 -7.00
CA GLU A 83 18.75 -14.10 -7.78
C GLU A 83 18.27 -12.98 -6.87
N TYR A 84 18.72 -11.76 -7.14
CA TYR A 84 18.41 -10.58 -6.35
C TYR A 84 17.40 -9.71 -7.08
N TYR A 85 16.41 -9.23 -6.34
CA TYR A 85 15.26 -8.52 -6.88
C TYR A 85 15.07 -7.16 -6.20
N LEU A 86 14.80 -6.13 -6.99
CA LEU A 86 14.33 -4.83 -6.50
C LEU A 86 12.81 -4.86 -6.51
N TYR A 87 12.23 -4.58 -5.34
CA TYR A 87 10.81 -4.28 -5.21
C TYR A 87 10.66 -2.76 -5.20
N HIS A 88 10.05 -2.20 -6.24
CA HIS A 88 9.87 -0.76 -6.37
C HIS A 88 8.44 -0.41 -6.78
N ARG A 89 8.02 0.82 -6.54
CA ARG A 89 6.73 1.35 -6.99
C ARG A 89 6.99 2.64 -7.79
N PRO A 90 6.40 2.83 -8.98
CA PRO A 90 6.49 4.10 -9.68
C PRO A 90 5.95 5.23 -8.80
N VAL A 91 6.72 6.33 -8.67
CA VAL A 91 6.33 7.51 -7.87
C VAL A 91 4.93 8.00 -8.25
N PHE A 92 4.63 7.98 -9.55
CA PHE A 92 3.34 8.41 -10.07
C PHE A 92 2.16 7.55 -9.58
N ASP A 93 2.35 6.23 -9.45
CA ASP A 93 1.29 5.35 -8.95
C ASP A 93 1.12 5.45 -7.44
N ALA A 94 2.22 5.69 -6.70
CA ALA A 94 2.16 6.03 -5.28
C ALA A 94 1.38 7.34 -5.03
N ILE A 95 1.63 8.37 -5.86
CA ILE A 95 0.90 9.64 -5.79
C ILE A 95 -0.59 9.43 -6.09
N LYS A 96 -0.93 8.69 -7.15
CA LYS A 96 -2.34 8.36 -7.44
C LYS A 96 -3.02 7.70 -6.25
N GLU A 97 -2.39 6.71 -5.63
CA GLU A 97 -2.94 6.02 -4.45
C GLU A 97 -3.20 6.98 -3.29
N LEU A 98 -2.22 7.82 -2.97
CA LEU A 98 -2.35 8.86 -1.94
C LEU A 98 -3.56 9.76 -2.22
N LEU A 99 -3.73 10.17 -3.48
CA LEU A 99 -4.84 11.01 -3.92
C LEU A 99 -6.20 10.29 -3.92
N PHE A 100 -6.23 8.97 -4.09
CA PHE A 100 -7.47 8.17 -4.02
C PHE A 100 -8.01 8.05 -2.59
N ASN A 101 -7.18 8.25 -1.57
CA ASN A 101 -7.63 8.26 -0.18
C ASN A 101 -8.10 9.68 0.21
N ALA A 102 -9.42 9.88 0.28
CA ALA A 102 -10.03 11.17 0.59
C ALA A 102 -9.60 11.74 1.97
N ASP A 103 -9.35 10.86 2.95
CA ASP A 103 -8.88 11.26 4.28
C ASP A 103 -7.43 11.72 4.30
N ILE A 104 -6.60 11.24 3.39
CA ILE A 104 -5.22 11.71 3.25
C ILE A 104 -5.19 12.97 2.38
N LEU A 105 -5.98 12.98 1.31
CA LEU A 105 -6.05 14.08 0.36
C LEU A 105 -6.33 15.44 1.03
N LYS A 106 -7.16 15.46 2.08
CA LYS A 106 -7.49 16.69 2.83
C LYS A 106 -6.28 17.37 3.49
N TYR A 107 -5.17 16.65 3.66
CA TYR A 107 -3.92 17.17 4.22
C TYR A 107 -2.86 17.47 3.16
N CYS A 108 -3.08 17.12 1.90
CA CYS A 108 -2.12 17.40 0.82
C CYS A 108 -2.12 18.90 0.49
N GLN A 109 -0.98 19.56 0.67
CA GLN A 109 -0.73 20.92 0.22
C GLN A 109 0.13 20.89 -1.06
N TRP A 110 -0.32 21.58 -2.10
CA TRP A 110 0.36 21.66 -3.39
C TRP A 110 0.78 23.11 -3.66
N GLU A 111 1.93 23.51 -3.12
CA GLU A 111 2.55 24.79 -3.48
C GLU A 111 3.56 24.52 -4.60
N PHE A 112 3.07 24.59 -5.84
CA PHE A 112 3.93 24.55 -7.03
C PHE A 112 3.93 25.93 -7.69
N SER A 113 5.09 26.57 -7.71
CA SER A 113 5.33 27.80 -8.46
C SER A 113 6.36 27.53 -9.56
N ALA A 114 5.89 27.45 -10.81
CA ALA A 114 6.80 27.36 -11.95
C ALA A 114 7.64 28.64 -12.03
N GLU A 115 8.96 28.47 -11.94
CA GLU A 115 9.92 29.56 -12.13
C GLU A 115 10.37 29.56 -13.58
N TYR A 116 10.51 30.76 -14.16
CA TYR A 116 10.92 30.94 -15.54
C TYR A 116 12.12 31.88 -15.60
N ILE A 117 13.12 31.52 -16.39
CA ILE A 117 14.21 32.42 -16.79
C ILE A 117 14.04 32.81 -18.24
N THR A 118 14.56 33.98 -18.59
CA THR A 118 14.73 34.37 -19.98
C THR A 118 16.10 33.89 -20.45
N ASN A 119 16.15 33.05 -21.47
CA ASN A 119 17.41 32.61 -22.06
C ASN A 119 18.04 33.73 -22.91
N ASP A 120 19.26 33.51 -23.40
CA ASP A 120 20.00 34.49 -24.22
C ASP A 120 19.27 34.89 -25.51
N ASN A 121 18.29 34.09 -25.95
CA ASN A 121 17.45 34.33 -27.11
C ASN A 121 16.14 35.08 -26.78
N GLY A 122 15.96 35.53 -25.54
CA GLY A 122 14.74 36.23 -25.10
C GLY A 122 13.53 35.32 -24.89
N GLN A 123 13.69 34.00 -24.92
CA GLN A 123 12.62 33.03 -24.72
C GLN A 123 12.51 32.66 -23.23
N TYR A 124 11.28 32.49 -22.76
CA TYR A 124 11.01 32.01 -21.41
C TYR A 124 11.24 30.50 -21.35
N GLU A 125 12.19 30.06 -20.54
CA GLU A 125 12.46 28.66 -20.23
C GLU A 125 12.05 28.36 -18.79
N CYS A 126 11.30 27.28 -18.60
CA CYS A 126 10.94 26.78 -17.27
C CYS A 126 12.21 26.26 -16.57
N ILE A 127 12.47 26.74 -15.37
CA ILE A 127 13.57 26.25 -14.54
C ILE A 127 13.09 25.00 -13.81
N TYR A 128 13.71 23.86 -14.10
CA TYR A 128 13.55 22.64 -13.31
C TYR A 128 14.62 22.63 -12.20
N GLY A 129 14.51 23.58 -11.25
CA GLY A 129 15.36 23.68 -10.05
C GLY A 129 14.66 23.13 -8.81
N GLU A 130 15.37 22.98 -7.69
CA GLU A 130 14.76 22.63 -6.40
C GLU A 130 13.77 23.72 -5.96
N GLN A 131 12.48 23.52 -6.27
CA GLN A 131 11.39 24.43 -5.88
C GLN A 131 11.06 24.39 -4.38
N TRP A 132 11.88 23.73 -3.57
CA TRP A 132 11.73 23.65 -2.12
C TRP A 132 12.86 24.39 -1.43
N THR A 133 12.74 25.72 -1.34
CA THR A 133 13.46 26.53 -0.35
C THR A 133 12.80 26.47 1.04
N GLY A 134 11.77 25.62 1.20
CA GLY A 134 11.11 25.36 2.47
C GLY A 134 12.10 24.82 3.50
N LEU A 135 12.43 25.65 4.48
CA LEU A 135 13.11 25.29 5.72
C LEU A 135 12.23 24.30 6.53
N TRP A 136 12.10 23.06 6.06
CA TRP A 136 11.23 22.05 6.67
C TRP A 136 11.72 21.55 8.05
N TRP A 137 12.90 21.99 8.47
CA TRP A 137 13.50 21.69 9.77
C TRP A 137 13.53 22.87 10.75
N LYS A 138 12.81 23.96 10.47
CA LYS A 138 12.80 25.16 11.32
C LYS A 138 11.48 25.34 12.05
#